data_AF-A0A7Y1MG76-F1
#
_entry.id   AF-A0A7Y1MG76-F1
#
_cell.length_a   1.000
_cell.length_b   1.000
_cell.length_c   1.000
_cell.angle_alpha   90.00
_cell.angle_beta   90.00
_cell.angle_gamma   90.00
#
_symmetry.space_group_name_H-M   'P 1'
#
loop_
_entity.id
_entity.type
_entity.pdbx_description
1 polymer ?
#
loop_
_entity_poly.entity_id
_entity_poly.type
_entity_poly.pdbx_seq_one_letter_code
_entity_poly.pdbx_strand_id
1 'polypeptide(L)'
;MDEPFRRTNIPNTEYSVSKWGKDQYGKSFPTEWRVQTGPNRGAEVNIDDPMLVPSKEGPKSPHIGYQTPGKRGDGGAKRGHILLQLVPVSRSRIGVP
;
A
#
# COMPACT_ATOMS: atom_id res chain seq x y z
N MET A 1 -5.21 10.42 -4.36
CA MET A 1 -4.52 9.13 -4.62
C MET A 1 -3.15 9.31 -5.27
N ASP A 2 -2.80 10.48 -5.82
CA ASP A 2 -1.57 10.61 -6.63
C ASP A 2 -0.27 10.78 -5.81
N GLU A 3 -0.37 11.40 -4.64
CA GLU A 3 0.77 11.67 -3.77
C GLU A 3 1.67 10.45 -3.45
N PRO A 4 1.16 9.27 -3.06
CA PRO A 4 2.01 8.10 -2.82
C PRO A 4 2.82 7.68 -4.06
N PHE A 5 2.23 7.76 -5.27
CA PHE A 5 2.94 7.46 -6.51
C PHE A 5 4.02 8.51 -6.78
N ARG A 6 3.73 9.81 -6.57
CA ARG A 6 4.72 10.89 -6.67
C ARG A 6 5.91 10.68 -5.74
N ARG A 7 5.68 10.20 -4.51
CA ARG A 7 6.75 9.89 -3.55
C ARG A 7 7.71 8.79 -4.03
N THR A 8 7.25 7.90 -4.92
CA THR A 8 8.11 6.88 -5.53
C THR A 8 8.86 7.39 -6.77
N ASN A 9 8.46 8.54 -7.34
CA ASN A 9 8.93 9.05 -8.62
C ASN A 9 8.75 8.05 -9.79
N ILE A 10 7.69 7.24 -9.74
CA ILE A 10 7.33 6.27 -10.78
C ILE A 10 5.91 6.59 -11.29
N PRO A 11 5.69 6.64 -12.62
CA PRO A 11 4.36 6.83 -13.20
C PRO A 11 3.36 5.79 -12.68
N ASN A 12 2.16 6.24 -12.30
CA ASN A 12 1.10 5.32 -11.84
C ASN A 12 0.69 4.29 -12.91
N THR A 13 0.93 4.58 -14.20
CA THR A 13 0.70 3.68 -15.33
C THR A 13 1.59 2.44 -15.34
N GLU A 14 2.71 2.44 -14.62
CA GLU A 14 3.57 1.25 -14.48
C GLU A 14 3.05 0.27 -13.43
N TYR A 15 2.12 0.70 -12.58
CA TYR A 15 1.59 -0.12 -11.52
C TYR A 15 0.38 -0.91 -11.99
N SER A 16 0.29 -2.16 -11.54
CA SER A 16 -0.91 -2.99 -11.67
C SER A 16 -1.46 -3.32 -10.29
N VAL A 17 -2.78 -3.45 -10.20
CA VAL A 17 -3.43 -3.89 -8.96
C VAL A 17 -2.94 -5.30 -8.64
N SER A 18 -2.35 -5.50 -7.47
CA SER A 18 -1.89 -6.81 -7.00
C SER A 18 -2.76 -7.41 -5.90
N LYS A 19 -3.52 -6.58 -5.16
CA LYS A 19 -4.49 -7.05 -4.16
C LYS A 19 -5.76 -6.22 -4.14
N TRP A 20 -6.83 -6.91 -3.79
CA TRP A 20 -8.15 -6.36 -3.54
C TRP A 20 -8.54 -6.62 -2.09
N GLY A 21 -8.95 -5.58 -1.38
CA GLY A 21 -9.54 -5.66 -0.05
C GLY A 21 -11.05 -5.51 -0.12
N LYS A 22 -11.76 -6.02 0.88
CA LYS A 22 -13.20 -5.80 1.05
C LYS A 22 -13.44 -4.80 2.17
N ASP A 23 -14.37 -3.87 1.95
CA ASP A 23 -14.86 -3.02 3.02
C ASP A 23 -15.75 -3.81 4.00
N GLN A 24 -16.24 -3.13 5.05
CA GLN A 24 -17.15 -3.71 6.04
C GLN A 24 -18.48 -4.22 5.45
N TYR A 25 -18.86 -3.79 4.24
CA TYR A 25 -20.08 -4.21 3.55
C TYR A 25 -19.81 -5.32 2.52
N GLY A 26 -18.57 -5.78 2.39
CA GLY A 26 -18.17 -6.84 1.49
C GLY A 26 -17.84 -6.39 0.05
N LYS A 27 -17.85 -5.08 -0.23
CA LYS A 27 -17.50 -4.54 -1.55
C LYS A 27 -16.00 -4.52 -1.74
N SER A 28 -15.54 -4.99 -2.91
CA SER A 28 -14.11 -5.10 -3.24
C SER A 28 -13.55 -3.79 -3.80
N PHE A 29 -12.38 -3.39 -3.30
CA PHE A 29 -11.62 -2.23 -3.76
C PHE A 29 -10.14 -2.61 -3.96
N PRO A 30 -9.43 -1.98 -4.91
CA PRO A 30 -7.99 -2.16 -5.03
C PRO A 30 -7.30 -1.56 -3.80
N THR A 31 -6.38 -2.32 -3.21
CA THR A 31 -5.70 -1.94 -1.96
C THR A 31 -4.19 -2.06 -2.05
N GLU A 32 -3.68 -2.69 -3.11
CA GLU A 32 -2.25 -2.77 -3.38
C GLU A 32 -2.00 -2.65 -4.86
N TRP A 33 -1.02 -1.83 -5.20
CA TRP A 33 -0.52 -1.60 -6.54
C TRP A 33 0.97 -1.90 -6.53
N ARG A 34 1.43 -2.71 -7.48
CA ARG A 34 2.84 -3.07 -7.62
C ARG A 34 3.30 -2.96 -9.05
N VAL A 35 4.53 -2.50 -9.22
CA VAL A 35 5.24 -2.63 -10.48
C VAL A 35 5.81 -4.05 -10.55
N GLN A 36 5.31 -4.84 -11.51
CA GLN A 36 5.63 -6.27 -11.60
C GLN A 36 6.85 -6.56 -12.48
N THR A 37 7.15 -5.67 -13.42
CA THR A 37 8.16 -5.85 -14.46
C THR A 37 8.98 -4.59 -14.69
N GLY A 38 10.10 -4.71 -15.39
CA GLY A 38 10.94 -3.57 -15.75
C GLY A 38 11.86 -3.09 -14.62
N PRO A 39 12.55 -1.95 -14.82
CA PRO A 39 13.55 -1.43 -13.87
C PRO A 39 12.93 -1.02 -12.53
N ASN A 40 11.65 -0.67 -12.53
CA ASN A 40 10.89 -0.26 -11.35
C ASN A 40 10.25 -1.44 -10.59
N ARG A 41 10.55 -2.69 -10.98
CA ARG A 41 9.98 -3.88 -10.34
C ARG A 41 10.20 -3.86 -8.84
N GLY A 42 9.11 -4.08 -8.10
CA GLY A 42 9.11 -4.12 -6.64
C GLY A 42 8.72 -2.81 -5.96
N ALA A 43 8.52 -1.71 -6.71
CA ALA A 43 7.80 -0.56 -6.19
C ALA A 43 6.37 -0.95 -5.80
N GLU A 44 5.87 -0.37 -4.72
CA GLU A 44 4.58 -0.71 -4.14
C GLU A 44 3.90 0.53 -3.56
N VAL A 45 2.59 0.61 -3.76
CA VAL A 45 1.68 1.50 -3.03
C VAL A 45 0.57 0.64 -2.43
N ASN A 46 0.24 0.86 -1.16
CA ASN A 46 -0.76 0.07 -0.47
C ASN A 46 -1.63 0.90 0.48
N ILE A 47 -2.77 0.34 0.85
CA ILE A 47 -3.76 0.95 1.74
C ILE A 47 -4.01 0.01 2.91
N ASP A 48 -3.80 0.49 4.12
CA ASP A 48 -4.08 -0.27 5.34
C ASP A 48 -4.73 0.60 6.40
N ASP A 49 -5.67 -0.01 7.13
CA ASP A 49 -6.28 0.56 8.31
C ASP A 49 -6.07 -0.39 9.50
N PRO A 50 -5.10 -0.09 10.38
CA PRO A 50 -4.84 -0.85 11.60
C PRO A 50 -6.00 -0.90 12.59
N MET A 51 -7.00 -0.01 12.46
CA MET A 51 -8.21 -0.02 13.27
C MET A 51 -9.22 -1.07 12.77
N LEU A 52 -9.16 -1.42 11.48
CA LEU A 52 -9.99 -2.47 10.88
C LEU A 52 -9.32 -3.84 10.95
N VAL A 53 -8.00 -3.89 10.72
CA VAL A 53 -7.18 -5.09 10.84
C VAL A 53 -5.93 -4.77 11.65
N PRO A 54 -5.83 -5.25 12.91
CA PRO A 54 -4.67 -4.96 13.76
C PRO A 54 -3.36 -5.37 13.10
N SER A 55 -2.46 -4.40 12.91
CA SER A 55 -1.10 -4.68 12.44
C SER A 55 -0.10 -4.68 13.59
N LYS A 56 0.80 -5.66 13.62
CA LYS A 56 1.95 -5.67 14.55
C LYS A 56 3.01 -4.63 14.13
N GLU A 57 3.16 -4.42 12.83
CA GLU A 57 4.21 -3.61 12.20
C GLU A 57 3.64 -2.37 11.51
N GLY A 58 4.41 -1.28 11.45
CA GLY A 58 4.01 -0.04 10.76
C GLY A 58 3.10 0.88 11.57
N PRO A 59 2.47 1.89 10.93
CA PRO A 59 1.61 2.85 11.62
C PRO A 59 0.44 2.18 12.34
N LYS A 60 -0.05 2.80 13.41
CA LYS A 60 -1.27 2.39 14.14
C LYS A 60 -2.50 3.20 13.74
N SER A 61 -2.38 4.01 12.70
CA SER A 61 -3.45 4.86 12.14
C SER A 61 -3.70 4.47 10.68
N PRO A 62 -4.88 4.79 10.11
CA PRO A 62 -5.16 4.58 8.69
C PRO A 62 -4.10 5.25 7.83
N HIS A 63 -3.60 4.57 6.80
CA HIS A 63 -2.48 5.09 6.02
C HIS A 63 -2.40 4.51 4.61
N ILE A 64 -1.66 5.23 3.77
CA ILE A 64 -1.15 4.74 2.49
C ILE A 64 0.35 4.51 2.63
N GLY A 65 0.81 3.27 2.46
CA GLY A 65 2.23 2.97 2.37
C GLY A 65 2.75 3.11 0.94
N TYR A 66 4.00 3.53 0.79
CA TYR A 66 4.70 3.55 -0.48
C TYR A 66 6.14 3.06 -0.31
N GLN A 67 6.68 2.43 -1.36
CA GLN A 67 8.05 1.95 -1.39
C GLN A 67 8.63 2.03 -2.82
N THR A 68 9.89 2.45 -2.93
CA THR A 68 10.67 2.42 -4.18
C THR A 68 11.25 1.02 -4.45
N PRO A 69 11.64 0.72 -5.70
CA PRO A 69 12.31 -0.53 -6.06
C PRO A 69 13.63 -0.72 -5.28
N GLY A 70 14.11 -1.97 -5.25
CA GLY A 70 15.40 -2.33 -4.67
C GLY A 70 15.32 -3.10 -3.35
N LYS A 71 16.48 -3.55 -2.86
CA LYS A 71 16.62 -4.25 -1.58
C LYS A 71 16.98 -3.25 -0.47
N ARG A 72 16.46 -3.50 0.74
CA ARG A 72 16.69 -2.63 1.91
C ARG A 72 18.13 -2.64 2.40
N GLY A 73 18.80 -3.78 2.34
CA GLY A 73 20.19 -3.93 2.79
C GLY A 73 21.20 -3.09 2.00
N ASP A 74 20.86 -2.77 0.75
CA ASP A 74 21.74 -2.05 -0.17
C ASP A 74 21.41 -0.54 -0.23
N GLY A 75 20.54 -0.04 0.66
CA GLY A 75 20.15 1.37 0.73
C GLY A 75 19.23 1.88 -0.39
N GLY A 76 18.83 1.03 -1.34
CA GLY A 76 18.06 1.44 -2.52
C GLY A 76 16.56 1.63 -2.30
N ALA A 77 15.95 0.90 -1.36
CA ALA A 77 14.51 0.96 -1.12
C ALA A 77 14.13 2.03 -0.07
N LYS A 78 13.62 3.17 -0.53
CA LYS A 78 12.96 4.18 0.32
C LYS A 78 11.51 3.77 0.55
N ARG A 79 11.03 3.88 1.80
CA ARG A 79 9.63 3.63 2.16
C ARG A 79 9.09 4.75 3.02
N GLY A 80 7.77 4.92 3.00
CA GLY A 80 7.09 5.83 3.91
C GLY A 80 5.61 5.53 3.98
N HIS A 81 4.93 6.32 4.81
CA HIS A 81 3.49 6.24 4.97
C HIS A 81 2.91 7.66 4.93
N ILE A 82 1.75 7.80 4.32
CA ILE A 82 0.92 8.99 4.39
C ILE A 82 -0.21 8.66 5.34
N LEU A 83 -0.25 9.33 6.49
CA LEU A 83 -1.29 9.11 7.49
C LEU A 83 -2.59 9.77 7.02
N LEU A 84 -3.69 9.06 7.20
CA LEU A 84 -5.04 9.49 6.87
C LEU A 84 -5.91 9.46 8.12
N GLN A 85 -7.04 10.17 8.07
CA GLN A 85 -8.02 10.15 9.16
C GLN A 85 -8.89 8.89 9.12
N LEU A 86 -9.20 8.38 7.92
CA LEU A 86 -10.09 7.23 7.74
C LEU A 86 -9.80 6.53 6.41
N VAL A 87 -9.77 5.19 6.41
CA VAL A 87 -9.85 4.39 5.19
C VAL A 87 -10.75 3.18 5.44
N PRO A 88 -11.91 3.04 4.77
CA PRO A 88 -12.87 1.97 5.07
C PRO A 88 -12.47 0.58 4.51
N VAL A 89 -11.19 0.39 4.17
CA VAL A 89 -10.67 -0.86 3.58
C VAL A 89 -9.21 -1.07 3.98
N SER A 90 -8.79 -2.32 4.13
CA SER A 90 -7.39 -2.72 4.26
C SER A 90 -7.09 -3.85 3.28
N ARG A 91 -5.82 -4.04 2.92
CA ARG A 91 -5.39 -5.20 2.12
C ARG A 91 -5.73 -6.52 2.78
N SER A 92 -5.70 -6.55 4.11
CA SER A 92 -6.04 -7.74 4.90
C SER A 92 -7.54 -7.82 5.13
N ARG A 93 -8.05 -9.04 5.31
CA ARG A 93 -9.48 -9.28 5.49
C ARG A 93 -9.94 -8.79 6.86
N ILE A 94 -10.93 -7.89 6.86
CA ILE A 94 -11.62 -7.42 8.07
C ILE A 94 -12.32 -8.61 8.75
N GLY A 95 -12.17 -8.72 10.07
CA GLY A 95 -12.82 -9.77 10.88
C GLY A 95 -12.12 -11.13 10.90
N VAL A 96 -10.88 -11.21 10.40
CA VAL A 96 -10.00 -12.39 10.61
C VAL A 96 -8.98 -12.05 11.70
N PRO A 97 -8.89 -12.81 12.80
CA PRO A 97 -7.95 -12.57 13.91
C PRO A 97 -6.47 -12.65 13.50
#